data_AF-A0A1L9WFV6-F1
#
_entry.id   AF-A0A1L9WFV6-F1
#
_cell.length_a   1.000
_cell.length_b   1.000
_cell.length_c   1.000
_cell.angle_alpha   90.00
_cell.angle_beta   90.00
_cell.angle_gamma   90.00
#
_symmetry.space_group_name_H-M   'P 1'
#
loop_
_entity.id
_entity.type
_entity.pdbx_description
1 polymer ?
#
loop_
_entity_poly.entity_id
_entity_poly.type
_entity_poly.pdbx_seq_one_letter_code
_entity_poly.pdbx_strand_id
1 'polypeptide(L)'
;MVWTTPSRALGVMLSCIALLPAPATAGHHQHDHLHRRQHHHQGYSVGPPIWQTRPHDSETAAATVAATVVATTAIQSVIPSATVVASSAAAAASSAAAAISSLKAQVIIPFYVYPDPGKWTPLLDLVASFPDVHFTVIINPSSGPGTSTLPDAAFLTAVPSLTANSNVLAIGYVPTEKGTRATADVENDINTYANWPSASGNSSFAVHGIFLDEAPNAYSADLVSYYTTLSNLIKSKDGLGPENYVVTNPGTPPDNAYLDLADSTVVFESPYSSFQDAISTGTFSKLNASSHTKLASMVYGVPDTVHLPTLLTQVGNISEQIFLGNTSSYMVYDTYMNSVVPALLELV
;
A
#
# COMPACT_ATOMS: atom_id res chain seq x y z
N MET A 1 -46.48 36.75 27.96
CA MET A 1 -46.06 36.42 26.58
C MET A 1 -44.65 36.90 26.42
N VAL A 2 -43.74 35.94 26.23
CA VAL A 2 -42.30 36.08 26.14
C VAL A 2 -41.93 36.28 24.68
N TRP A 3 -41.09 37.27 24.36
CA TRP A 3 -40.18 37.21 23.21
C TRP A 3 -38.86 37.87 23.60
N THR A 4 -37.87 37.02 23.83
CA THR A 4 -36.44 37.34 23.88
C THR A 4 -35.84 37.02 22.51
N THR A 5 -34.92 37.86 22.03
CA THR A 5 -34.03 37.53 20.89
C THR A 5 -32.61 37.81 21.35
N PRO A 6 -31.65 36.86 21.22
CA PRO A 6 -30.26 37.17 21.41
C PRO A 6 -29.44 37.17 20.10
N SER A 7 -28.50 38.10 20.13
CA SER A 7 -27.26 38.34 19.40
C SER A 7 -26.57 37.18 18.70
N ARG A 8 -25.97 37.53 17.55
CA ARG A 8 -24.99 36.76 16.76
C ARG A 8 -23.62 36.83 17.44
N ALA A 9 -22.94 35.69 17.57
CA ALA A 9 -21.53 35.61 17.91
C ALA A 9 -20.78 34.84 16.80
N LEU A 10 -19.73 35.46 16.27
CA LEU A 10 -18.70 34.86 15.43
C LEU A 10 -17.93 33.81 16.26
N GLY A 11 -17.78 32.60 15.72
CA GLY A 11 -16.89 31.58 16.25
C GLY A 11 -15.86 31.20 15.20
N VAL A 12 -14.63 31.67 15.39
CA VAL A 12 -13.41 31.17 14.77
C VAL A 12 -13.07 29.83 15.44
N MET A 13 -12.82 28.77 14.66
CA MET A 13 -12.26 27.52 15.18
C MET A 13 -11.02 27.12 14.37
N LEU A 14 -9.88 27.54 14.91
CA LEU A 14 -8.58 26.88 14.80
C LEU A 14 -8.67 25.54 15.56
N SER A 15 -8.13 24.45 15.00
CA SER A 15 -7.44 23.42 15.78
C SER A 15 -6.68 22.43 14.88
N CYS A 16 -5.41 22.75 14.61
CA CYS A 16 -4.34 21.76 14.57
C CYS A 16 -3.81 21.63 16.01
N ILE A 17 -3.65 20.42 16.54
CA ILE A 17 -2.82 20.20 17.73
C ILE A 17 -1.85 19.07 17.45
N ALA A 18 -0.61 19.48 17.17
CA ALA A 18 0.58 18.68 17.40
C ALA A 18 0.86 18.66 18.92
N LEU A 19 1.13 17.48 19.45
CA LEU A 19 1.57 17.28 20.83
C LEU A 19 3.06 17.60 20.97
N LEU A 20 3.39 18.52 21.88
CA LEU A 20 4.73 18.70 22.45
C LEU A 20 4.69 18.35 23.95
N PRO A 21 5.74 17.76 24.53
CA PRO A 21 5.78 17.37 25.93
C PRO A 21 6.24 18.54 26.83
N ALA A 22 5.77 18.56 28.07
CA ALA A 22 6.22 19.45 29.14
C ALA A 22 6.71 18.63 30.37
N PRO A 23 7.59 19.20 31.22
CA PRO A 23 8.67 18.46 31.88
C PRO A 23 8.30 17.85 33.24
N ALA A 24 9.09 16.83 33.62
CA ALA A 24 9.05 16.19 34.92
C ALA A 24 9.71 17.04 36.01
N THR A 25 9.04 17.19 37.15
CA THR A 25 9.66 17.54 38.43
C THR A 25 9.15 16.60 39.52
N ALA A 26 10.10 16.02 40.25
CA ALA A 26 9.90 15.04 41.31
C ALA A 26 9.41 15.66 42.62
N GLY A 27 8.66 14.87 43.41
CA GLY A 27 8.29 15.19 44.80
C GLY A 27 7.74 13.94 45.51
N HIS A 28 8.36 13.60 46.63
CA HIS A 28 8.27 12.34 47.38
C HIS A 28 7.03 12.20 48.31
N HIS A 29 6.67 10.93 48.54
CA HIS A 29 6.19 10.31 49.80
C HIS A 29 4.71 10.39 50.26
N GLN A 30 4.10 9.18 50.27
CA GLN A 30 3.47 8.47 51.41
C GLN A 30 1.92 8.30 51.45
N HIS A 31 1.53 7.01 51.40
CA HIS A 31 0.35 6.29 51.89
C HIS A 31 -0.88 7.07 52.39
N ASP A 32 -2.08 6.77 51.85
CA ASP A 32 -3.08 5.96 52.59
C ASP A 32 -4.29 5.51 51.75
N HIS A 33 -5.02 4.57 52.33
CA HIS A 33 -6.00 3.63 51.78
C HIS A 33 -7.29 4.14 51.10
N LEU A 34 -7.71 3.36 50.08
CA LEU A 34 -9.06 2.88 49.74
C LEU A 34 -10.24 3.88 49.76
N HIS A 35 -10.78 4.21 48.58
CA HIS A 35 -12.18 3.92 48.26
C HIS A 35 -12.46 3.89 46.75
N ARG A 36 -13.14 2.82 46.36
CA ARG A 36 -13.62 2.42 45.04
C ARG A 36 -14.70 3.38 44.53
N ARG A 37 -14.50 3.98 43.35
CA ARG A 37 -15.60 4.34 42.43
C ARG A 37 -15.19 4.02 40.99
N GLN A 38 -15.99 3.14 40.39
CA GLN A 38 -15.91 2.72 39.00
C GLN A 38 -16.30 3.89 38.09
N HIS A 39 -15.47 4.20 37.10
CA HIS A 39 -15.90 4.85 35.87
C HIS A 39 -15.58 3.90 34.72
N HIS A 40 -16.63 3.49 34.02
CA HIS A 40 -16.59 2.61 32.85
C HIS A 40 -15.88 3.31 31.69
N HIS A 41 -14.73 2.78 31.27
CA HIS A 41 -14.21 2.96 29.92
C HIS A 41 -14.66 1.76 29.08
N GLN A 42 -15.53 2.01 28.10
CA GLN A 42 -15.79 1.10 26.99
C GLN A 42 -14.62 1.25 26.00
N GLY A 43 -13.57 0.46 26.21
CA GLY A 43 -12.52 0.22 25.23
C GLY A 43 -12.76 -1.15 24.61
N TYR A 44 -13.08 -1.20 23.32
CA TYR A 44 -13.00 -2.44 22.56
C TYR A 44 -11.53 -2.71 22.25
N SER A 45 -10.86 -3.42 23.17
CA SER A 45 -9.65 -4.17 22.88
C SER A 45 -10.03 -5.64 22.91
N VAL A 46 -10.15 -6.23 21.73
CA VAL A 46 -10.26 -7.69 21.58
C VAL A 46 -8.93 -8.19 21.06
N GLY A 47 -8.13 -8.74 21.97
CA GLY A 47 -6.96 -9.53 21.60
C GLY A 47 -7.36 -10.83 20.86
N PRO A 48 -6.44 -11.46 20.14
CA PRO A 48 -6.77 -12.59 19.29
C PRO A 48 -7.04 -13.87 20.12
N PRO A 49 -7.94 -14.75 19.68
CA PRO A 49 -8.21 -16.02 20.34
C PRO A 49 -7.09 -17.04 20.07
N ILE A 50 -6.74 -17.78 21.12
CA ILE A 50 -5.76 -18.87 21.14
C ILE A 50 -6.41 -20.12 20.53
N TRP A 51 -5.84 -20.66 19.44
CA TRP A 51 -6.25 -21.95 18.89
C TRP A 51 -5.26 -23.06 19.27
N GLN A 52 -5.82 -24.13 19.84
CA GLN A 52 -5.13 -25.33 20.33
C GLN A 52 -4.56 -26.17 19.18
N THR A 53 -3.29 -26.55 19.28
CA THR A 53 -2.61 -27.51 18.39
C THR A 53 -2.93 -28.96 18.74
N ARG A 54 -3.08 -29.82 17.73
CA ARG A 54 -3.01 -31.29 17.88
C ARG A 54 -2.05 -31.88 16.83
N PRO A 55 -1.22 -32.88 17.17
CA PRO A 55 -0.05 -33.25 16.35
C PRO A 55 -0.33 -34.40 15.39
N HIS A 56 0.46 -34.49 14.31
CA HIS A 56 0.66 -35.73 13.56
C HIS A 56 2.06 -35.79 12.94
N ASP A 57 2.90 -36.62 13.57
CA ASP A 57 3.78 -37.68 13.06
C ASP A 57 4.31 -37.65 11.60
N SER A 58 5.64 -37.42 11.54
CA SER A 58 6.71 -38.33 11.08
C SER A 58 6.88 -38.76 9.60
N GLU A 59 8.18 -38.87 9.26
CA GLU A 59 8.86 -39.66 8.20
C GLU A 59 8.98 -39.03 6.81
N THR A 60 10.07 -39.17 6.04
CA THR A 60 11.42 -39.74 6.21
C THR A 60 12.31 -39.14 5.11
N ALA A 61 13.59 -38.94 5.41
CA ALA A 61 14.60 -38.51 4.44
C ALA A 61 15.06 -39.68 3.56
N ALA A 62 15.22 -39.45 2.25
CA ALA A 62 15.89 -40.37 1.34
C ALA A 62 17.11 -39.70 0.70
N ALA A 63 18.20 -40.46 0.72
CA ALA A 63 19.57 -40.02 0.54
C ALA A 63 20.00 -39.86 -0.94
N THR A 64 20.92 -38.91 -1.14
CA THR A 64 21.63 -38.62 -2.37
C THR A 64 22.70 -39.67 -2.66
N VAL A 65 22.77 -40.17 -3.90
CA VAL A 65 23.96 -40.90 -4.41
C VAL A 65 24.52 -40.14 -5.60
N ALA A 66 25.75 -39.67 -5.44
CA ALA A 66 26.56 -39.06 -6.48
C ALA A 66 27.14 -40.15 -7.40
N ALA A 67 27.10 -39.92 -8.72
CA ALA A 67 27.84 -40.71 -9.69
C ALA A 67 28.73 -39.79 -10.53
N THR A 68 30.04 -40.01 -10.39
CA THR A 68 31.13 -39.35 -11.11
C THR A 68 31.16 -39.78 -12.57
N VAL A 69 31.13 -38.83 -13.50
CA VAL A 69 31.32 -39.08 -14.94
C VAL A 69 32.78 -38.91 -15.31
N VAL A 70 33.37 -39.96 -15.88
CA VAL A 70 34.72 -39.97 -16.47
C VAL A 70 34.67 -39.28 -17.83
N ALA A 71 35.47 -38.23 -17.99
CA ALA A 71 35.66 -37.53 -19.26
C ALA A 71 36.54 -38.36 -20.21
N THR A 72 36.10 -38.49 -21.47
CA THR A 72 36.99 -38.79 -22.60
C THR A 72 36.76 -37.74 -23.69
N THR A 73 37.87 -37.18 -24.13
CA THR A 73 37.99 -36.09 -25.09
C THR A 73 37.85 -36.60 -26.52
N ALA A 74 36.94 -35.98 -27.28
CA ALA A 74 36.98 -35.98 -28.75
C ALA A 74 36.82 -34.54 -29.22
N ILE A 75 37.87 -34.01 -29.83
CA ILE A 75 37.93 -32.68 -30.41
C ILE A 75 37.24 -32.76 -31.76
N GLN A 76 36.06 -32.16 -31.88
CA GLN A 76 35.44 -31.91 -33.17
C GLN A 76 35.09 -30.42 -33.25
N SER A 77 35.79 -29.74 -34.15
CA SER A 77 35.62 -28.34 -34.48
C SER A 77 34.22 -28.11 -35.06
N VAL A 78 33.32 -27.59 -34.24
CA VAL A 78 32.06 -27.00 -34.68
C VAL A 78 32.14 -25.51 -34.37
N ILE A 79 32.09 -24.70 -35.41
CA ILE A 79 31.97 -23.25 -35.30
C ILE A 79 30.54 -22.99 -34.78
N PRO A 80 30.33 -22.46 -33.55
CA PRO A 80 28.99 -22.04 -33.18
C PRO A 80 28.71 -20.74 -33.93
N SER A 81 27.70 -20.76 -34.80
CA SER A 81 27.01 -19.53 -35.14
C SER A 81 26.44 -18.99 -33.84
N ALA A 82 26.96 -17.86 -33.38
CA ALA A 82 26.41 -17.15 -32.23
C ALA A 82 25.03 -16.62 -32.62
N THR A 83 23.99 -17.45 -32.47
CA THR A 83 22.65 -16.92 -32.24
C THR A 83 22.73 -16.14 -30.94
N VAL A 84 22.70 -14.82 -31.05
CA VAL A 84 22.38 -13.92 -29.94
C VAL A 84 21.05 -14.39 -29.38
N VAL A 85 21.10 -15.17 -28.29
CA VAL A 85 19.96 -15.39 -27.42
C VAL A 85 19.81 -14.06 -26.67
N ALA A 86 19.22 -13.07 -27.33
CA ALA A 86 18.71 -11.91 -26.63
C ALA A 86 17.71 -12.45 -25.61
N SER A 87 18.04 -12.29 -24.34
CA SER A 87 17.35 -12.89 -23.20
C SER A 87 15.84 -12.67 -23.29
N SER A 88 15.05 -13.75 -23.20
CA SER A 88 13.59 -13.72 -23.14
C SER A 88 13.05 -12.75 -22.08
N ALA A 89 13.84 -12.50 -21.02
CA ALA A 89 13.56 -11.50 -20.00
C ALA A 89 13.53 -10.05 -20.53
N ALA A 90 14.44 -9.69 -21.46
CA ALA A 90 14.45 -8.36 -22.07
C ALA A 90 13.25 -8.17 -23.02
N ALA A 91 12.85 -9.22 -23.72
CA ALA A 91 11.64 -9.22 -24.55
C ALA A 91 10.36 -9.14 -23.69
N ALA A 92 10.29 -9.88 -22.58
CA ALA A 92 9.17 -9.84 -21.63
C ALA A 92 9.05 -8.47 -20.93
N ALA A 93 10.17 -7.90 -20.48
CA ALA A 93 10.22 -6.55 -19.91
C ALA A 93 9.81 -5.48 -20.94
N SER A 94 10.23 -5.63 -22.20
CA SER A 94 9.84 -4.69 -23.26
C SER A 94 8.37 -4.83 -23.67
N SER A 95 7.75 -6.02 -23.56
CA SER A 95 6.32 -6.22 -23.78
C SER A 95 5.47 -5.76 -22.60
N ALA A 96 5.95 -5.92 -21.36
CA ALA A 96 5.28 -5.39 -20.16
C ALA A 96 5.32 -3.86 -20.15
N ALA A 97 6.47 -3.25 -20.46
CA ALA A 97 6.59 -1.81 -20.63
C ALA A 97 5.71 -1.27 -21.78
N ALA A 98 5.62 -2.00 -22.90
CA ALA A 98 4.72 -1.65 -24.00
C ALA A 98 3.23 -1.81 -23.63
N ALA A 99 2.87 -2.80 -22.81
CA ALA A 99 1.51 -2.97 -22.29
C ALA A 99 1.12 -1.82 -21.34
N ILE A 100 2.04 -1.37 -20.46
CA ILE A 100 1.84 -0.20 -19.59
C ILE A 100 1.68 1.08 -20.42
N SER A 101 2.39 1.21 -21.54
CA SER A 101 2.25 2.37 -22.45
C SER A 101 0.91 2.44 -23.21
N SER A 102 0.06 1.41 -23.10
CA SER A 102 -1.29 1.39 -23.67
C SER A 102 -2.40 1.68 -22.63
N LEU A 103 -2.04 1.75 -21.35
CA LEU A 103 -2.98 2.02 -20.27
C LEU A 103 -3.33 3.51 -20.26
N LYS A 104 -4.62 3.80 -20.26
CA LYS A 104 -5.15 5.16 -20.42
C LYS A 104 -5.25 5.90 -19.08
N ALA A 105 -5.46 5.19 -17.99
CA ALA A 105 -5.57 5.76 -16.66
C ALA A 105 -4.92 4.86 -15.59
N GLN A 106 -4.53 5.47 -14.47
CA GLN A 106 -3.97 4.77 -13.32
C GLN A 106 -4.79 5.06 -12.06
N VAL A 107 -5.13 3.99 -11.34
CA VAL A 107 -5.94 4.04 -10.12
C VAL A 107 -5.15 3.36 -9.01
N ILE A 108 -5.06 4.00 -7.85
CA ILE A 108 -4.58 3.35 -6.63
C ILE A 108 -5.78 3.08 -5.72
N ILE A 109 -5.83 1.95 -5.03
CA ILE A 109 -6.96 1.59 -4.17
C ILE A 109 -6.41 1.07 -2.83
N PRO A 110 -6.58 1.81 -1.71
CA PRO A 110 -6.41 1.27 -0.38
C PRO A 110 -7.53 0.26 -0.10
N PHE A 111 -7.35 -1.00 -0.51
CA PHE A 111 -8.41 -2.02 -0.48
C PHE A 111 -8.28 -2.91 0.75
N TYR A 112 -8.59 -2.33 1.90
CA TYR A 112 -8.44 -2.99 3.20
C TYR A 112 -9.69 -3.80 3.59
N VAL A 113 -10.48 -4.20 2.59
CA VAL A 113 -11.71 -4.98 2.77
C VAL A 113 -11.33 -6.42 3.09
N TYR A 114 -11.79 -6.93 4.23
CA TYR A 114 -11.62 -8.35 4.54
C TYR A 114 -12.34 -9.22 3.49
N PRO A 115 -11.68 -10.26 2.93
CA PRO A 115 -12.22 -11.08 1.83
C PRO A 115 -13.28 -12.10 2.26
N ASP A 116 -14.26 -11.68 3.06
CA ASP A 116 -15.47 -12.48 3.28
C ASP A 116 -16.12 -12.83 1.92
N PRO A 117 -16.78 -14.00 1.81
CA PRO A 117 -17.40 -14.44 0.56
C PRO A 117 -18.22 -13.33 -0.12
N GLY A 118 -17.82 -12.97 -1.35
CA GLY A 118 -18.47 -11.95 -2.17
C GLY A 118 -18.05 -10.49 -1.91
N LYS A 119 -17.27 -10.19 -0.88
CA LYS A 119 -16.87 -8.79 -0.59
C LYS A 119 -15.89 -8.20 -1.59
N TRP A 120 -15.07 -9.04 -2.22
CA TRP A 120 -14.14 -8.63 -3.27
C TRP A 120 -14.78 -8.64 -4.67
N THR A 121 -15.98 -9.20 -4.83
CA THR A 121 -16.66 -9.28 -6.13
C THR A 121 -16.80 -7.91 -6.82
N PRO A 122 -17.23 -6.83 -6.15
CA PRO A 122 -17.32 -5.52 -6.82
C PRO A 122 -15.99 -4.99 -7.34
N LEU A 123 -14.88 -5.26 -6.65
CA LEU A 123 -13.54 -4.89 -7.15
C LEU A 123 -13.18 -5.74 -8.36
N LEU A 124 -13.41 -7.05 -8.31
CA LEU A 124 -13.14 -7.97 -9.42
C LEU A 124 -13.94 -7.59 -10.67
N ASP A 125 -15.22 -7.25 -10.50
CA ASP A 125 -16.09 -6.79 -11.58
C ASP A 125 -15.58 -5.47 -12.20
N LEU A 126 -15.12 -4.53 -11.36
CA LEU A 126 -14.54 -3.26 -11.80
C LEU A 126 -13.28 -3.50 -12.65
N VAL A 127 -12.30 -4.25 -12.14
CA VAL A 127 -11.02 -4.44 -12.86
C VAL A 127 -11.20 -5.22 -14.16
N ALA A 128 -12.14 -6.18 -14.20
CA ALA A 128 -12.47 -6.93 -15.40
C ALA A 128 -13.19 -6.08 -16.46
N SER A 129 -13.99 -5.10 -16.04
CA SER A 129 -14.74 -4.20 -16.94
C SER A 129 -13.86 -3.14 -17.61
N PHE A 130 -12.68 -2.86 -17.05
CA PHE A 130 -11.80 -1.78 -17.51
C PHE A 130 -10.36 -2.28 -17.76
N PRO A 131 -10.14 -3.15 -18.76
CA PRO A 131 -8.81 -3.72 -19.04
C PRO A 131 -7.74 -2.68 -19.44
N ASP A 132 -8.16 -1.49 -19.89
CA ASP A 132 -7.27 -0.38 -20.28
C ASP A 132 -6.82 0.49 -19.09
N VAL A 133 -7.24 0.17 -17.86
CA VAL A 133 -6.91 0.93 -16.63
C VAL A 133 -5.93 0.13 -15.78
N HIS A 134 -4.85 0.76 -15.35
CA HIS A 134 -3.92 0.17 -14.38
C HIS A 134 -4.48 0.32 -12.96
N PHE A 135 -4.64 -0.78 -12.24
CA PHE A 135 -5.12 -0.79 -10.85
C PHE A 135 -4.01 -1.21 -9.89
N THR A 136 -3.45 -0.26 -9.14
CA THR A 136 -2.58 -0.53 -7.99
C THR A 136 -3.46 -0.79 -6.76
N VAL A 137 -3.59 -2.05 -6.33
CA VAL A 137 -4.47 -2.46 -5.22
C VAL A 137 -3.64 -2.81 -3.98
N ILE A 138 -3.86 -2.09 -2.89
CA ILE A 138 -3.13 -2.29 -1.63
C ILE A 138 -3.85 -3.33 -0.78
N ILE A 139 -3.18 -4.46 -0.53
CA ILE A 139 -3.67 -5.58 0.27
C ILE A 139 -3.15 -5.46 1.70
N ASN A 140 -4.07 -5.52 2.67
CA ASN A 140 -3.75 -5.35 4.07
C ASN A 140 -4.47 -6.40 4.95
N PRO A 141 -3.86 -7.59 5.16
CA PRO A 141 -4.46 -8.61 6.01
C PRO A 141 -4.65 -8.20 7.47
N SER A 142 -3.66 -7.53 8.08
CA SER A 142 -3.69 -7.19 9.51
C SER A 142 -2.69 -6.08 9.87
N SER A 143 -2.79 -4.92 9.24
CA SER A 143 -1.77 -3.85 9.31
C SER A 143 -0.37 -4.37 8.99
N GLY A 144 -0.28 -5.13 7.90
CA GLY A 144 0.84 -6.00 7.59
C GLY A 144 0.36 -7.38 7.13
N PRO A 145 1.29 -8.30 6.83
CA PRO A 145 0.97 -9.65 6.34
C PRO A 145 0.40 -10.58 7.43
N GLY A 146 0.40 -10.14 8.70
CA GLY A 146 0.06 -10.96 9.87
C GLY A 146 1.30 -11.50 10.58
N THR A 147 1.09 -12.30 11.63
CA THR A 147 2.18 -12.88 12.45
C THR A 147 2.63 -14.27 11.98
N SER A 148 1.89 -14.87 11.05
CA SER A 148 2.19 -16.16 10.43
C SER A 148 2.80 -16.00 9.04
N THR A 149 3.34 -17.08 8.47
CA THR A 149 3.91 -17.08 7.11
C THR A 149 2.87 -16.85 6.01
N LEU A 150 1.61 -17.16 6.29
CA LEU A 150 0.46 -16.94 5.41
C LEU A 150 -0.68 -16.29 6.20
N PRO A 151 -1.51 -15.45 5.57
CA PRO A 151 -2.77 -14.99 6.16
C PRO A 151 -3.80 -16.14 6.18
N ASP A 152 -5.01 -15.85 6.64
CA ASP A 152 -6.07 -16.85 6.69
C ASP A 152 -6.56 -17.32 5.29
N ALA A 153 -7.43 -18.34 5.30
CA ALA A 153 -7.93 -18.99 4.09
C ALA A 153 -8.74 -18.05 3.16
N ALA A 154 -9.33 -16.98 3.68
CA ALA A 154 -10.09 -16.04 2.87
C ALA A 154 -9.15 -15.28 1.92
N PHE A 155 -7.99 -14.83 2.42
CA PHE A 155 -6.96 -14.21 1.59
C PHE A 155 -6.33 -15.18 0.59
N LEU A 156 -6.06 -16.43 1.01
CA LEU A 156 -5.50 -17.47 0.12
C LEU A 156 -6.38 -17.73 -1.11
N THR A 157 -7.69 -17.47 -1.01
CA THR A 157 -8.64 -17.62 -2.12
C THR A 157 -8.79 -16.33 -2.93
N ALA A 158 -8.84 -15.17 -2.25
CA ALA A 158 -9.19 -13.91 -2.88
C ALA A 158 -8.02 -13.28 -3.65
N VAL A 159 -6.80 -13.32 -3.10
CA VAL A 159 -5.61 -12.72 -3.74
C VAL A 159 -5.34 -13.33 -5.12
N PRO A 160 -5.35 -14.66 -5.34
CA PRO A 160 -5.14 -15.23 -6.67
C PRO A 160 -6.19 -14.82 -7.70
N SER A 161 -7.44 -14.59 -7.25
CA SER A 161 -8.52 -14.12 -8.13
C SER A 161 -8.27 -12.68 -8.61
N LEU A 162 -7.67 -11.85 -7.75
CA LEU A 162 -7.31 -10.48 -8.07
C LEU A 162 -6.07 -10.42 -8.98
N THR A 163 -5.00 -11.15 -8.64
CA THR A 163 -3.72 -11.13 -9.38
C THR A 163 -3.77 -11.84 -10.73
N ALA A 164 -4.84 -12.61 -11.01
CA ALA A 164 -5.09 -13.18 -12.32
C ALA A 164 -5.41 -12.13 -13.40
N ASN A 165 -5.72 -10.89 -13.01
CA ASN A 165 -6.04 -9.80 -13.93
C ASN A 165 -4.76 -9.06 -14.35
N SER A 166 -4.46 -9.03 -15.64
CA SER A 166 -3.20 -8.46 -16.16
C SER A 166 -3.06 -6.94 -15.98
N ASN A 167 -4.16 -6.25 -15.69
CA ASN A 167 -4.21 -4.82 -15.43
C ASN A 167 -4.17 -4.47 -13.93
N VAL A 168 -3.96 -5.46 -13.07
CA VAL A 168 -3.87 -5.29 -11.61
C VAL A 168 -2.45 -5.48 -11.10
N LEU A 169 -1.98 -4.49 -10.34
CA LEU A 169 -0.78 -4.55 -9.52
C LEU A 169 -1.19 -4.63 -8.04
N ALA A 170 -1.22 -5.83 -7.47
CA ALA A 170 -1.45 -6.01 -6.04
C ALA A 170 -0.16 -5.74 -5.25
N ILE A 171 -0.21 -4.90 -4.21
CA ILE A 171 0.94 -4.58 -3.35
C ILE A 171 0.61 -4.78 -1.88
N GLY A 172 1.59 -5.22 -1.08
CA GLY A 172 1.41 -5.50 0.35
C GLY A 172 1.58 -4.25 1.21
N TYR A 173 0.64 -4.00 2.13
CA TYR A 173 0.73 -2.92 3.11
C TYR A 173 1.76 -3.25 4.21
N VAL A 174 2.66 -2.30 4.52
CA VAL A 174 3.61 -2.38 5.64
C VAL A 174 3.73 -1.02 6.32
N PRO A 175 3.37 -0.89 7.62
CA PRO A 175 3.52 0.37 8.34
C PRO A 175 4.98 0.60 8.75
N THR A 176 5.40 1.85 8.78
CA THR A 176 6.77 2.25 9.14
C THR A 176 6.84 3.17 10.36
N GLU A 177 5.69 3.65 10.86
CA GLU A 177 5.60 4.60 11.97
C GLU A 177 6.47 5.84 11.76
N LYS A 178 6.46 6.45 10.56
CA LYS A 178 7.33 7.60 10.22
C LYS A 178 8.82 7.31 10.37
N GLY A 179 9.19 6.04 10.18
CA GLY A 179 10.56 5.54 10.31
C GLY A 179 10.98 5.23 11.75
N THR A 180 10.06 5.24 12.73
CA THR A 180 10.37 4.80 14.10
C THR A 180 10.23 3.31 14.30
N ARG A 181 9.50 2.60 13.43
CA ARG A 181 9.39 1.15 13.50
C ARG A 181 10.75 0.51 13.23
N ALA A 182 11.14 -0.46 14.06
CA ALA A 182 12.43 -1.11 13.93
C ALA A 182 12.60 -1.70 12.53
N THR A 183 13.73 -1.40 11.88
CA THR A 183 13.99 -1.81 10.49
C THR A 183 13.80 -3.31 10.33
N ALA A 184 14.32 -4.13 11.25
CA ALA A 184 14.18 -5.58 11.22
C ALA A 184 12.71 -6.07 11.18
N ASP A 185 11.78 -5.37 11.84
CA ASP A 185 10.37 -5.74 11.84
C ASP A 185 9.70 -5.40 10.50
N VAL A 186 10.06 -4.24 9.92
CA VAL A 186 9.60 -3.85 8.58
C VAL A 186 10.15 -4.80 7.51
N GLU A 187 11.44 -5.15 7.60
CA GLU A 187 12.06 -6.14 6.73
C GLU A 187 11.38 -7.51 6.86
N ASN A 188 11.00 -7.92 8.06
CA ASN A 188 10.27 -9.17 8.29
C ASN A 188 8.91 -9.19 7.58
N ASP A 189 8.15 -8.09 7.63
CA ASP A 189 6.88 -7.99 6.92
C ASP A 189 7.08 -8.05 5.39
N ILE A 190 8.06 -7.30 4.87
CA ILE A 190 8.43 -7.33 3.45
C ILE A 190 8.80 -8.75 3.01
N ASN A 191 9.63 -9.44 3.81
CA ASN A 191 10.03 -10.82 3.55
C ASN A 191 8.84 -11.79 3.60
N THR A 192 7.86 -11.55 4.48
CA THR A 192 6.68 -12.41 4.57
C THR A 192 5.85 -12.31 3.29
N TYR A 193 5.56 -11.11 2.81
CA TYR A 193 4.89 -10.92 1.51
C TYR A 193 5.69 -11.53 0.35
N ALA A 194 7.00 -11.29 0.30
CA ALA A 194 7.87 -11.86 -0.74
C ALA A 194 7.89 -13.40 -0.74
N ASN A 195 7.61 -14.03 0.39
CA ASN A 195 7.57 -15.49 0.52
C ASN A 195 6.17 -16.09 0.37
N TRP A 196 5.11 -15.29 0.21
CA TRP A 196 3.75 -15.82 -0.01
C TRP A 196 3.65 -16.86 -1.14
N PRO A 197 4.28 -16.66 -2.32
CA PRO A 197 4.19 -17.64 -3.40
C PRO A 197 4.78 -19.01 -3.03
N SER A 198 5.95 -19.01 -2.38
CA SER A 198 6.65 -20.23 -1.98
C SER A 198 6.00 -20.89 -0.76
N ALA A 199 5.57 -20.10 0.23
CA ALA A 199 4.93 -20.58 1.45
C ALA A 199 3.55 -21.20 1.18
N SER A 200 2.79 -20.66 0.21
CA SER A 200 1.48 -21.19 -0.18
C SER A 200 1.56 -22.35 -1.18
N GLY A 201 2.69 -22.51 -1.87
CA GLY A 201 2.81 -23.42 -3.02
C GLY A 201 1.99 -22.97 -4.24
N ASN A 202 1.52 -21.72 -4.26
CA ASN A 202 0.72 -21.15 -5.34
C ASN A 202 1.36 -19.84 -5.82
N SER A 203 1.94 -19.85 -7.03
CA SER A 203 2.60 -18.67 -7.60
C SER A 203 1.65 -17.49 -7.86
N SER A 204 0.34 -17.72 -7.93
CA SER A 204 -0.66 -16.65 -8.07
C SER A 204 -1.04 -16.02 -6.73
N PHE A 205 -0.73 -16.67 -5.59
CA PHE A 205 -0.84 -16.06 -4.28
C PHE A 205 0.41 -15.21 -4.00
N ALA A 206 0.45 -14.03 -4.61
CA ALA A 206 1.57 -13.11 -4.59
C ALA A 206 1.10 -11.66 -4.45
N VAL A 207 1.98 -10.79 -3.98
CA VAL A 207 1.92 -9.36 -4.25
C VAL A 207 3.19 -8.98 -5.02
N HIS A 208 3.11 -7.96 -5.86
CA HIS A 208 4.18 -7.56 -6.77
C HIS A 208 4.80 -6.21 -6.39
N GLY A 209 4.82 -5.94 -5.09
CA GLY A 209 5.33 -4.70 -4.52
C GLY A 209 4.89 -4.48 -3.08
N ILE A 210 5.36 -3.40 -2.48
CA ILE A 210 5.10 -3.01 -1.10
C ILE A 210 4.67 -1.55 -1.03
N PHE A 211 3.63 -1.31 -0.24
CA PHE A 211 3.17 0.00 0.19
C PHE A 211 3.71 0.28 1.59
N LEU A 212 4.73 1.13 1.68
CA LEU A 212 5.32 1.62 2.93
C LEU A 212 4.47 2.78 3.46
N ASP A 213 3.60 2.46 4.42
CA ASP A 213 2.68 3.42 5.00
C ASP A 213 3.36 4.28 6.08
N GLU A 214 2.73 5.43 6.35
CA GLU A 214 3.14 6.40 7.37
C GLU A 214 4.54 6.97 7.10
N ALA A 215 4.90 7.21 5.84
CA ALA A 215 6.20 7.75 5.48
C ALA A 215 6.40 9.20 5.99
N PRO A 216 7.64 9.64 6.26
CA PRO A 216 7.89 11.00 6.68
C PRO A 216 7.72 11.99 5.51
N ASN A 217 7.35 13.22 5.83
CA ASN A 217 7.34 14.32 4.87
C ASN A 217 8.56 15.25 5.03
N ALA A 218 9.03 15.49 6.25
CA ALA A 218 10.18 16.35 6.50
C ALA A 218 11.51 15.62 6.24
N TYR A 219 12.49 16.35 5.69
CA TYR A 219 13.83 15.83 5.46
C TYR A 219 14.52 15.39 6.75
N SER A 220 15.14 14.21 6.69
CA SER A 220 16.13 13.74 7.66
C SER A 220 17.07 12.76 6.95
N ALA A 221 18.38 12.94 7.12
CA ALA A 221 19.38 12.06 6.50
C ALA A 221 19.24 10.60 6.99
N ASP A 222 18.90 10.42 8.27
CA ASP A 222 18.69 9.09 8.85
C ASP A 222 17.44 8.41 8.27
N LEU A 223 16.36 9.18 8.08
CA LEU A 223 15.14 8.66 7.47
C LEU A 223 15.35 8.37 5.98
N VAL A 224 16.05 9.22 5.24
CA VAL A 224 16.42 8.92 3.84
C VAL A 224 17.21 7.60 3.77
N SER A 225 18.16 7.38 4.69
CA SER A 225 18.93 6.13 4.77
C SER A 225 18.05 4.92 5.11
N TYR A 226 17.09 5.10 6.03
CA TYR A 226 16.09 4.08 6.39
C TYR A 226 15.26 3.66 5.18
N TYR A 227 14.65 4.63 4.47
CA TYR A 227 13.81 4.34 3.30
C TYR A 227 14.61 3.82 2.10
N THR A 228 15.86 4.26 1.94
CA THR A 228 16.79 3.70 0.93
C THR A 228 17.02 2.21 1.19
N THR A 229 17.23 1.83 2.46
CA THR A 229 17.44 0.42 2.85
C THR A 229 16.21 -0.42 2.52
N LEU A 230 15.02 0.05 2.88
CA LEU A 230 13.76 -0.65 2.60
C LEU A 230 13.48 -0.78 1.10
N SER A 231 13.67 0.30 0.34
CA SER A 231 13.47 0.30 -1.11
C SER A 231 14.41 -0.70 -1.79
N ASN A 232 15.71 -0.67 -1.45
CA ASN A 232 16.68 -1.64 -1.97
C ASN A 232 16.32 -3.08 -1.59
N LEU A 233 15.83 -3.31 -0.37
CA LEU A 233 15.38 -4.63 0.05
C LEU A 233 14.21 -5.09 -0.83
N ILE A 234 13.18 -4.28 -1.00
CA ILE A 234 12.00 -4.60 -1.83
C ILE A 234 12.44 -4.92 -3.25
N LYS A 235 13.28 -4.07 -3.86
CA LYS A 235 13.83 -4.25 -5.21
C LYS A 235 14.68 -5.51 -5.37
N SER A 236 15.18 -6.10 -4.29
CA SER A 236 15.98 -7.34 -4.31
C SER A 236 15.17 -8.64 -4.19
N LYS A 237 13.85 -8.59 -3.96
CA LYS A 237 13.03 -9.79 -3.69
C LYS A 237 12.45 -10.44 -4.93
N ASP A 238 12.89 -11.66 -5.25
CA ASP A 238 12.36 -12.43 -6.38
C ASP A 238 10.83 -12.65 -6.30
N GLY A 239 10.27 -12.80 -5.09
CA GLY A 239 8.84 -13.04 -4.90
C GLY A 239 7.94 -11.80 -4.95
N LEU A 240 8.49 -10.61 -5.21
CA LEU A 240 7.74 -9.36 -5.42
C LEU A 240 7.77 -8.89 -6.89
N GLY A 241 8.30 -9.71 -7.80
CA GLY A 241 8.48 -9.37 -9.21
C GLY A 241 7.18 -9.20 -10.00
N PRO A 242 7.24 -8.67 -11.24
CA PRO A 242 8.48 -8.44 -11.99
C PRO A 242 9.18 -7.10 -11.69
N GLU A 243 8.46 -6.08 -11.21
CA GLU A 243 9.01 -4.72 -11.01
C GLU A 243 9.39 -4.40 -9.57
N ASN A 244 8.95 -5.24 -8.62
CA ASN A 244 9.18 -5.04 -7.19
C ASN A 244 8.74 -3.64 -6.77
N TYR A 245 7.47 -3.32 -7.03
CA TYR A 245 6.98 -1.95 -6.98
C TYR A 245 7.03 -1.40 -5.55
N VAL A 246 7.50 -0.16 -5.39
CA VAL A 246 7.64 0.52 -4.10
C VAL A 246 6.73 1.73 -4.11
N VAL A 247 5.78 1.76 -3.17
CA VAL A 247 4.96 2.93 -2.90
C VAL A 247 5.27 3.45 -1.50
N THR A 248 5.44 4.76 -1.34
CA THR A 248 5.53 5.41 -0.02
C THR A 248 4.31 6.28 0.22
N ASN A 249 3.79 6.29 1.45
CA ASN A 249 2.65 7.12 1.80
C ASN A 249 2.95 8.08 2.97
N PRO A 250 3.42 9.30 2.66
CA PRO A 250 3.46 10.38 3.64
C PRO A 250 2.12 11.12 3.83
N GLY A 251 1.12 10.87 2.97
CA GLY A 251 -0.19 11.54 2.94
C GLY A 251 -0.14 13.04 2.64
N THR A 252 1.05 13.60 2.44
CA THR A 252 1.33 15.02 2.19
C THR A 252 2.61 15.15 1.35
N PRO A 253 2.85 16.28 0.66
CA PRO A 253 4.07 16.47 -0.13
C PRO A 253 5.33 16.30 0.74
N PRO A 254 6.19 15.30 0.46
CA PRO A 254 7.43 15.10 1.20
C PRO A 254 8.57 15.97 0.64
N ASP A 255 9.71 15.95 1.33
CA ASP A 255 10.98 16.41 0.76
C ASP A 255 11.35 15.57 -0.48
N ASN A 256 11.95 16.22 -1.48
CA ASN A 256 12.32 15.58 -2.75
C ASN A 256 13.27 14.39 -2.56
N ALA A 257 14.07 14.36 -1.50
CA ALA A 257 14.97 13.24 -1.21
C ALA A 257 14.23 11.90 -1.01
N TYR A 258 12.92 11.92 -0.71
CA TYR A 258 12.11 10.71 -0.59
C TYR A 258 11.43 10.29 -1.91
N LEU A 259 11.18 11.23 -2.83
CA LEU A 259 10.47 10.97 -4.09
C LEU A 259 11.25 10.02 -5.01
N ASP A 260 12.58 10.07 -4.97
CA ASP A 260 13.44 9.20 -5.78
C ASP A 260 13.64 7.79 -5.19
N LEU A 261 13.11 7.53 -3.99
CA LEU A 261 13.23 6.23 -3.30
C LEU A 261 12.10 5.27 -3.63
N ALA A 262 11.06 5.72 -4.33
CA ALA A 262 9.86 4.96 -4.63
C ALA A 262 9.47 5.07 -6.12
N ASP A 263 8.73 4.09 -6.61
CA ASP A 263 8.12 4.16 -7.95
C ASP A 263 6.89 5.07 -7.95
N SER A 264 6.19 5.13 -6.82
CA SER A 264 5.07 6.04 -6.58
C SER A 264 5.05 6.59 -5.14
N THR A 265 4.56 7.81 -4.97
CA THR A 265 4.41 8.44 -3.65
C THR A 265 3.04 9.07 -3.49
N VAL A 266 2.35 8.71 -2.41
CA VAL A 266 1.05 9.31 -2.04
C VAL A 266 1.30 10.69 -1.42
N VAL A 267 1.11 11.74 -2.21
CA VAL A 267 1.36 13.15 -1.80
C VAL A 267 0.14 13.84 -1.23
N PHE A 268 -1.02 13.18 -1.29
CA PHE A 268 -2.23 13.64 -0.64
C PHE A 268 -3.06 12.45 -0.20
N GLU A 269 -3.40 12.39 1.09
CA GLU A 269 -4.39 11.46 1.62
C GLU A 269 -5.22 12.16 2.69
N SER A 270 -6.45 12.56 2.36
CA SER A 270 -7.34 13.26 3.28
C SER A 270 -8.75 13.43 2.69
N PRO A 271 -9.73 13.91 3.49
CA PRO A 271 -11.06 14.20 2.97
C PRO A 271 -11.07 15.29 1.89
N TYR A 272 -12.09 15.28 1.05
CA TYR A 272 -12.33 16.28 0.00
C TYR A 272 -12.26 17.73 0.51
N SER A 273 -12.77 18.02 1.70
CA SER A 273 -12.68 19.38 2.28
C SER A 273 -11.22 19.82 2.45
N SER A 274 -10.37 18.94 2.96
CA SER A 274 -8.94 19.19 3.13
C SER A 274 -8.21 19.28 1.80
N PHE A 275 -8.69 18.58 0.77
CA PHE A 275 -8.15 18.69 -0.59
C PHE A 275 -8.37 20.09 -1.17
N GLN A 276 -9.57 20.65 -1.00
CA GLN A 276 -9.87 22.02 -1.43
C GLN A 276 -9.03 23.04 -0.66
N ASP A 277 -8.84 22.83 0.65
CA ASP A 277 -7.94 23.66 1.46
C ASP A 277 -6.49 23.58 0.96
N ALA A 278 -5.99 22.38 0.65
CA ALA A 278 -4.64 22.16 0.14
C ALA A 278 -4.40 22.84 -1.22
N ILE A 279 -5.40 22.80 -2.12
CA ILE A 279 -5.36 23.57 -3.38
C ILE A 279 -5.30 25.07 -3.09
N SER A 280 -6.20 25.58 -2.27
CA SER A 280 -6.33 27.03 -2.03
C SER A 280 -5.08 27.65 -1.37
N THR A 281 -4.38 26.86 -0.57
CA THR A 281 -3.16 27.25 0.14
C THR A 281 -1.89 27.00 -0.66
N GLY A 282 -2.00 26.42 -1.87
CA GLY A 282 -0.85 26.13 -2.73
C GLY A 282 0.06 25.03 -2.16
N THR A 283 -0.48 24.07 -1.40
CA THR A 283 0.30 23.02 -0.73
C THR A 283 1.18 22.22 -1.71
N PHE A 284 0.67 21.98 -2.92
CA PHE A 284 1.35 21.20 -3.96
C PHE A 284 2.46 21.97 -4.70
N SER A 285 2.63 23.27 -4.46
CA SER A 285 3.68 24.08 -5.11
C SER A 285 5.10 23.65 -4.77
N LYS A 286 5.27 22.83 -3.73
CA LYS A 286 6.56 22.24 -3.32
C LYS A 286 6.97 21.05 -4.18
N LEU A 287 6.03 20.45 -4.91
CA LEU A 287 6.30 19.29 -5.76
C LEU A 287 6.90 19.74 -7.09
N ASN A 288 7.84 18.95 -7.60
CA ASN A 288 8.38 19.17 -8.94
C ASN A 288 7.41 18.60 -9.98
N ALA A 289 7.15 19.36 -11.04
CA ALA A 289 6.34 18.92 -12.18
C ALA A 289 6.87 17.62 -12.82
N SER A 290 8.20 17.38 -12.80
CA SER A 290 8.78 16.14 -13.34
C SER A 290 8.43 14.89 -12.52
N SER A 291 7.89 15.05 -11.32
CA SER A 291 7.50 13.94 -10.45
C SER A 291 6.06 13.50 -10.70
N HIS A 292 5.24 14.28 -11.43
CA HIS A 292 3.79 14.09 -11.59
C HIS A 292 3.37 12.65 -11.92
N THR A 293 4.10 11.97 -12.82
CA THR A 293 3.82 10.59 -13.23
C THR A 293 4.08 9.54 -12.16
N LYS A 294 4.77 9.91 -11.08
CA LYS A 294 5.08 9.08 -9.91
C LYS A 294 4.28 9.49 -8.68
N LEU A 295 3.33 10.41 -8.81
CA LEU A 295 2.55 10.87 -7.67
C LEU A 295 1.20 10.15 -7.63
N ALA A 296 0.72 9.95 -6.41
CA ALA A 296 -0.60 9.44 -6.12
C ALA A 296 -1.37 10.37 -5.18
N SER A 297 -2.69 10.43 -5.35
CA SER A 297 -3.59 11.16 -4.46
C SER A 297 -4.79 10.30 -4.08
N MET A 298 -5.11 10.28 -2.79
CA MET A 298 -6.27 9.61 -2.22
C MET A 298 -7.20 10.63 -1.58
N VAL A 299 -8.30 10.94 -2.27
CA VAL A 299 -9.31 11.89 -1.78
C VAL A 299 -10.57 11.12 -1.42
N TYR A 300 -10.94 11.14 -0.14
CA TYR A 300 -12.11 10.42 0.34
C TYR A 300 -13.17 11.39 0.90
N GLY A 301 -14.36 10.89 1.24
CA GLY A 301 -15.47 11.73 1.71
C GLY A 301 -15.90 12.79 0.69
N VAL A 302 -15.80 12.49 -0.62
CA VAL A 302 -16.28 13.35 -1.70
C VAL A 302 -17.80 13.46 -1.64
N PRO A 303 -18.40 14.66 -1.47
CA PRO A 303 -19.85 14.80 -1.49
C PRO A 303 -20.44 14.50 -2.88
N ASP A 304 -21.61 13.84 -2.93
CA ASP A 304 -22.30 13.52 -4.19
C ASP A 304 -22.70 14.77 -5.02
N THR A 305 -22.66 15.96 -4.42
CA THR A 305 -22.92 17.25 -5.09
C THR A 305 -21.72 17.78 -5.87
N VAL A 306 -20.53 17.19 -5.71
CA VAL A 306 -19.32 17.62 -6.42
C VAL A 306 -19.36 17.15 -7.87
N HIS A 307 -19.04 18.05 -8.79
CA HIS A 307 -18.93 17.72 -10.21
C HIS A 307 -17.65 16.90 -10.45
N LEU A 308 -17.82 15.59 -10.63
CA LEU A 308 -16.72 14.62 -10.73
C LEU A 308 -15.65 14.96 -11.79
N PRO A 309 -15.98 15.36 -13.04
CA PRO A 309 -14.96 15.71 -14.03
C PRO A 309 -14.07 16.89 -13.60
N THR A 310 -14.63 17.86 -12.89
CA THR A 310 -13.87 18.99 -12.36
C THR A 310 -12.92 18.52 -11.26
N LEU A 311 -13.39 17.67 -10.34
CA LEU A 311 -12.53 17.11 -9.29
C LEU A 311 -11.42 16.25 -9.89
N LEU A 312 -11.74 15.37 -10.83
CA LEU A 312 -10.74 14.56 -11.53
C LEU A 312 -9.68 15.41 -12.23
N THR A 313 -10.07 16.51 -12.88
CA THR A 313 -9.12 17.47 -13.46
C THR A 313 -8.24 18.10 -12.37
N GLN A 314 -8.82 18.49 -11.22
CA GLN A 314 -8.07 19.07 -10.11
C GLN A 314 -7.03 18.09 -9.53
N VAL A 315 -7.42 16.83 -9.29
CA VAL A 315 -6.51 15.79 -8.78
C VAL A 315 -5.49 15.41 -9.84
N GLY A 316 -5.92 15.27 -11.10
CA GLY A 316 -5.08 14.94 -12.24
C GLY A 316 -4.00 15.97 -12.53
N ASN A 317 -4.17 17.23 -12.12
CA ASN A 317 -3.10 18.24 -12.19
C ASN A 317 -1.96 18.00 -11.17
N ILE A 318 -2.16 17.11 -10.20
CA ILE A 318 -1.21 16.83 -9.10
C ILE A 318 -0.56 15.46 -9.29
N SER A 319 -1.35 14.45 -9.66
CA SER A 319 -0.92 13.04 -9.65
C SER A 319 -1.57 12.22 -10.75
N GLU A 320 -0.87 11.23 -11.28
CA GLU A 320 -1.42 10.27 -12.25
C GLU A 320 -2.17 9.10 -11.59
N GLN A 321 -1.77 8.66 -10.39
CA GLN A 321 -2.46 7.58 -9.67
C GLN A 321 -3.53 8.14 -8.75
N ILE A 322 -4.80 7.89 -9.06
CA ILE A 322 -5.92 8.56 -8.40
C ILE A 322 -6.82 7.57 -7.67
N PHE A 323 -7.14 7.88 -6.42
CA PHE A 323 -8.28 7.30 -5.69
C PHE A 323 -9.26 8.41 -5.33
N LEU A 324 -10.53 8.24 -5.70
CA LEU A 324 -11.63 9.09 -5.23
C LEU A 324 -12.72 8.21 -4.58
N GLY A 325 -13.03 8.48 -3.31
CA GLY A 325 -14.11 7.79 -2.59
C GLY A 325 -15.11 8.77 -1.99
N ASN A 326 -16.39 8.39 -1.90
CA ASN A 326 -17.39 9.19 -1.18
C ASN A 326 -17.56 8.76 0.28
N THR A 327 -16.98 7.62 0.67
CA THR A 327 -16.91 7.16 2.06
C THR A 327 -15.64 7.65 2.76
N SER A 328 -15.56 7.47 4.09
CA SER A 328 -14.36 7.77 4.87
C SER A 328 -13.63 6.50 5.34
N SER A 329 -13.87 5.37 4.67
CA SER A 329 -13.40 4.06 5.12
C SER A 329 -12.87 3.24 3.95
N TYR A 330 -11.69 2.65 4.16
CA TYR A 330 -11.07 1.70 3.24
C TYR A 330 -11.48 0.24 3.53
N MET A 331 -12.30 0.02 4.56
CA MET A 331 -12.75 -1.31 5.00
C MET A 331 -13.93 -1.86 4.20
N VAL A 332 -14.49 -1.06 3.29
CA VAL A 332 -15.58 -1.44 2.40
C VAL A 332 -15.25 -1.02 0.98
N TYR A 333 -15.76 -1.76 -0.01
CA TYR A 333 -15.67 -1.33 -1.39
C TYR A 333 -16.50 -0.05 -1.57
N ASP A 334 -15.84 1.03 -1.98
CA ASP A 334 -16.49 2.31 -2.27
C ASP A 334 -17.11 2.28 -3.67
N THR A 335 -18.44 2.22 -3.74
CA THR A 335 -19.16 2.15 -5.01
C THR A 335 -19.01 3.43 -5.85
N TYR A 336 -18.52 4.52 -5.28
CA TYR A 336 -18.18 5.73 -6.02
C TYR A 336 -17.12 5.44 -7.09
N MET A 337 -16.25 4.44 -6.88
CA MET A 337 -15.26 4.00 -7.86
C MET A 337 -15.88 3.56 -9.20
N ASN A 338 -17.12 3.05 -9.19
CA ASN A 338 -17.85 2.69 -10.41
C ASN A 338 -18.18 3.90 -11.30
N SER A 339 -18.18 5.11 -10.74
CA SER A 339 -18.35 6.36 -11.49
C SER A 339 -17.00 7.00 -11.81
N VAL A 340 -16.02 6.88 -10.92
CA VAL A 340 -14.68 7.47 -11.04
C VAL A 340 -13.89 6.86 -12.20
N VAL A 341 -13.84 5.52 -12.28
CA VAL A 341 -13.04 4.81 -13.31
C VAL A 341 -13.49 5.13 -14.74
N PRO A 342 -14.78 5.03 -15.12
CA PRO A 342 -15.18 5.41 -16.47
C PRO A 342 -14.95 6.91 -16.75
N ALA A 343 -15.19 7.79 -15.77
CA ALA A 343 -14.96 9.22 -15.95
C ALA A 343 -13.47 9.56 -16.12
N LEU A 344 -12.56 8.81 -15.49
CA LEU A 344 -11.11 8.95 -15.73
C LEU A 344 -10.77 8.68 -17.20
N LEU A 345 -11.34 7.63 -17.80
CA LEU A 345 -11.10 7.27 -19.20
C LEU A 345 -11.66 8.28 -20.21
N GLU A 346 -12.66 9.07 -19.83
CA GLU A 346 -13.21 10.14 -20.70
C GLU A 346 -12.32 11.39 -20.72
N LEU A 347 -11.37 11.52 -19.79
CA LEU A 347 -10.49 12.69 -19.65
C LEU A 347 -9.13 12.55 -20.37
N VAL A 348 -8.78 11.35 -20.82
CA VAL A 348 -7.51 10.99 -21.48
C VAL A 348 -7.73 10.63 -22.95
#